data_AF-A0A7S2MUD4-F1
#
_entry.id   AF-A0A7S2MUD4-F1
#
_cell.length_a   1.000
_cell.length_b   1.000
_cell.length_c   1.000
_cell.angle_alpha   90.00
_cell.angle_beta   90.00
_cell.angle_gamma   90.00
#
_symmetry.space_group_name_H-M   'P 1'
#
loop_
_entity.id
_entity.type
_entity.pdbx_description
1 polymer ?
#
loop_
_entity_poly.entity_id
_entity_poly.type
_entity_poly.pdbx_seq_one_letter_code
_entity_poly.pdbx_strand_id
1 'polypeptide(L)'
;AALLQTSVARTCQCLNWKQALDVSCKQGQHLDLAEPSSPLDVRFCIFREEIPITPNTEFYNNSDHSYCVGTARFKTPQQGPSVGTWCYVPAACGELNGGKLINKRVAYKMCQEGSGESLGELPPAELFALAKKTDMDGQIISLLAYDWAGPKKDKGSLLETTYDASKRALVGASWKVDTFTVVYKDEVWEVNQGPVCTQGCSK
;
A
#
# COMPACT_ATOMS: atom_id res chain seq x y z
N ALA A 1 44.01 -21.98 5.67
CA ALA A 1 43.49 -20.83 4.90
C ALA A 1 41.98 -21.00 4.76
N ALA A 2 41.19 -20.32 5.59
CA ALA A 2 39.73 -20.35 5.52
C ALA A 2 39.27 -19.28 4.52
N LEU A 3 38.54 -19.70 3.51
CA LEU A 3 37.93 -18.84 2.50
C LEU A 3 36.93 -17.91 3.19
N LEU A 4 37.25 -16.63 3.27
CA LEU A 4 36.32 -15.56 3.59
C LEU A 4 35.23 -15.55 2.51
N GLN A 5 34.12 -16.23 2.78
CA GLN A 5 32.87 -15.96 2.08
C GLN A 5 32.48 -14.54 2.48
N THR A 6 32.81 -13.58 1.62
CA THR A 6 32.15 -12.28 1.60
C THR A 6 30.68 -12.55 1.32
N SER A 7 29.91 -12.79 2.38
CA SER A 7 28.46 -12.74 2.29
C SER A 7 28.15 -11.36 1.76
N VAL A 8 27.79 -11.26 0.48
CA VAL A 8 27.16 -10.07 -0.08
C VAL A 8 26.08 -9.74 0.93
N ALA A 9 26.25 -8.62 1.64
CA ALA A 9 25.23 -8.14 2.56
C ALA A 9 23.98 -8.04 1.71
N ARG A 10 23.09 -9.03 1.82
CA ARG A 10 21.86 -9.06 1.05
C ARG A 10 21.14 -7.81 1.50
N THR A 11 21.10 -6.83 0.62
CA THR A 11 20.50 -5.53 0.90
C THR A 11 19.09 -5.80 1.41
N CYS A 12 18.75 -5.25 2.59
CA CYS A 12 17.43 -5.40 3.22
C CYS A 12 16.36 -4.56 2.53
N GLN A 13 16.38 -4.65 1.20
CA GLN A 13 15.40 -4.11 0.29
C GLN A 13 14.13 -4.93 0.39
N CYS A 14 13.03 -4.25 0.14
CA CYS A 14 11.74 -4.88 0.08
C CYS A 14 11.68 -5.94 -1.01
N LEU A 15 11.23 -7.13 -0.64
CA LEU A 15 10.91 -8.20 -1.56
C LEU A 15 9.71 -7.79 -2.40
N ASN A 16 9.66 -8.33 -3.62
CA ASN A 16 8.49 -8.22 -4.46
C ASN A 16 7.28 -8.87 -3.75
N TRP A 17 6.16 -8.16 -3.66
CA TRP A 17 4.98 -8.60 -2.92
C TRP A 17 4.45 -9.93 -3.43
N LYS A 18 4.27 -10.07 -4.75
CA LYS A 18 3.81 -11.31 -5.38
C LYS A 18 4.66 -12.53 -5.01
N GLN A 19 5.98 -12.36 -4.92
CA GLN A 19 6.89 -13.43 -4.50
C GLN A 19 6.83 -13.70 -2.99
N ALA A 20 6.77 -12.65 -2.17
CA ALA A 20 6.77 -12.78 -0.72
C ALA A 20 5.49 -13.43 -0.17
N LEU A 21 4.34 -13.12 -0.78
CA LEU A 21 3.04 -13.68 -0.42
C LEU A 21 2.94 -15.17 -0.70
N ASP A 22 3.49 -15.64 -1.82
CA ASP A 22 3.53 -17.07 -2.12
C ASP A 22 4.25 -17.84 -0.99
N VAL A 23 5.24 -17.23 -0.36
CA VAL A 23 5.98 -17.82 0.76
C VAL A 23 5.25 -17.68 2.09
N SER A 24 4.66 -16.53 2.41
CA SER A 24 3.98 -16.29 3.69
C SER A 24 2.63 -17.01 3.79
N CYS A 25 1.82 -16.95 2.73
CA CYS A 25 0.47 -17.50 2.73
C CYS A 25 0.45 -19.04 2.80
N LYS A 26 1.38 -19.72 2.11
CA LYS A 26 1.49 -21.20 2.17
C LYS A 26 1.79 -21.74 3.57
N GLN A 27 2.25 -20.89 4.49
CA GLN A 27 2.61 -21.28 5.86
C GLN A 27 1.55 -20.86 6.90
N GLY A 28 0.43 -20.25 6.47
CA GLY A 28 -0.64 -19.80 7.35
C GLY A 28 -0.27 -18.63 8.26
N GLN A 29 0.90 -18.02 8.06
CA GLN A 29 1.42 -16.93 8.88
C GLN A 29 1.20 -15.60 8.15
N HIS A 30 0.11 -14.93 8.50
CA HIS A 30 -0.22 -13.60 8.00
C HIS A 30 0.11 -12.55 9.06
N LEU A 31 0.24 -11.32 8.58
CA LEU A 31 0.54 -10.18 9.43
C LEU A 31 -0.76 -9.63 10.00
N ASP A 32 -1.02 -9.88 11.27
CA ASP A 32 -2.10 -9.25 12.05
C ASP A 32 -1.71 -7.81 12.39
N LEU A 33 -1.54 -6.94 11.40
CA LEU A 33 -1.33 -5.51 11.63
C LEU A 33 -2.61 -4.74 11.90
N ALA A 34 -3.75 -5.28 11.46
CA ALA A 34 -5.04 -4.67 11.70
C ALA A 34 -5.58 -5.12 13.06
N GLU A 35 -6.18 -4.19 13.79
CA GLU A 35 -6.93 -4.52 14.99
C GLU A 35 -7.98 -5.61 14.69
N PRO A 36 -8.25 -6.51 15.64
CA PRO A 36 -9.17 -7.64 15.47
C PRO A 36 -10.64 -7.25 15.18
N SER A 37 -10.96 -5.97 15.08
CA SER A 37 -12.32 -5.44 14.96
C SER A 37 -12.85 -5.30 13.51
N SER A 38 -12.00 -5.43 12.48
CA SER A 38 -12.44 -5.39 11.06
C SER A 38 -12.23 -6.73 10.36
N PRO A 39 -13.26 -7.60 10.27
CA PRO A 39 -13.16 -8.88 9.57
C PRO A 39 -12.88 -8.78 8.05
N LEU A 40 -12.89 -7.57 7.48
CA LEU A 40 -12.66 -7.29 6.05
C LEU A 40 -11.21 -6.91 5.71
N ASP A 41 -10.35 -6.62 6.71
CA ASP A 41 -8.99 -6.14 6.47
C ASP A 41 -7.88 -7.18 6.71
N VAL A 42 -8.18 -8.34 7.32
CA VAL A 42 -7.14 -9.31 7.76
C VAL A 42 -6.94 -10.50 6.80
N ARG A 43 -7.75 -10.63 5.73
CA ARG A 43 -7.70 -11.81 4.87
C ARG A 43 -6.73 -11.65 3.69
N PHE A 44 -5.45 -11.40 3.96
CA PHE A 44 -4.41 -11.31 2.93
C PHE A 44 -4.18 -12.63 2.19
N CYS A 45 -4.43 -13.77 2.84
CA CYS A 45 -4.10 -15.10 2.31
C CYS A 45 -5.31 -16.03 2.11
N ILE A 46 -6.52 -15.62 2.52
CA ILE A 46 -7.66 -16.55 2.70
C ILE A 46 -8.55 -16.65 1.44
N PHE A 47 -8.34 -15.83 0.41
CA PHE A 47 -9.30 -15.75 -0.69
C PHE A 47 -9.10 -16.72 -1.86
N ARG A 48 -8.03 -17.51 -1.89
CA ARG A 48 -7.72 -18.26 -3.12
C ARG A 48 -8.63 -19.47 -3.39
N GLU A 49 -9.26 -20.07 -2.36
CA GLU A 49 -9.99 -21.34 -2.55
C GLU A 49 -11.41 -21.39 -1.95
N GLU A 50 -11.77 -20.52 -0.99
CA GLU A 50 -13.01 -20.74 -0.20
C GLU A 50 -14.18 -19.79 -0.50
N ILE A 51 -13.98 -18.67 -1.20
CA ILE A 51 -15.06 -17.67 -1.42
C ILE A 51 -15.13 -17.26 -2.90
N PRO A 52 -16.10 -17.77 -3.68
CA PRO A 52 -16.20 -17.55 -5.13
C PRO A 52 -16.71 -16.15 -5.54
N ILE A 53 -16.54 -15.11 -4.70
CA ILE A 53 -17.37 -13.90 -4.82
C ILE A 53 -16.75 -12.79 -5.66
N THR A 54 -15.42 -12.68 -5.86
CA THR A 54 -14.85 -11.71 -6.81
C THR A 54 -13.45 -12.10 -7.29
N PRO A 55 -13.26 -12.49 -8.56
CA PRO A 55 -11.97 -12.94 -9.10
C PRO A 55 -10.82 -11.90 -9.07
N ASN A 56 -11.11 -10.61 -8.83
CA ASN A 56 -10.16 -9.51 -9.09
C ASN A 56 -9.93 -8.56 -7.91
N THR A 57 -10.38 -8.88 -6.69
CA THR A 57 -10.15 -8.02 -5.50
C THR A 57 -8.80 -8.27 -4.82
N GLU A 58 -7.97 -9.13 -5.38
CA GLU A 58 -6.71 -9.57 -4.79
C GLU A 58 -5.59 -8.59 -5.12
N PHE A 59 -5.63 -7.40 -4.50
CA PHE A 59 -4.55 -6.38 -4.57
C PHE A 59 -3.17 -7.03 -4.55
N TYR A 60 -2.99 -7.98 -3.63
CA TYR A 60 -1.75 -8.70 -3.35
C TYR A 60 -1.31 -9.68 -4.44
N ASN A 61 -2.24 -10.33 -5.15
CA ASN A 61 -1.89 -11.23 -6.25
C ASN A 61 -1.39 -10.47 -7.49
N ASN A 62 -1.89 -9.23 -7.64
CA ASN A 62 -1.51 -8.30 -8.69
C ASN A 62 -0.43 -7.29 -8.24
N SER A 63 0.07 -7.39 -7.00
CA SER A 63 1.14 -6.53 -6.47
C SER A 63 2.51 -6.97 -6.97
N ASP A 64 2.80 -6.76 -8.26
CA ASP A 64 4.13 -7.03 -8.84
C ASP A 64 5.09 -5.84 -8.66
N HIS A 65 5.34 -5.47 -7.41
CA HIS A 65 6.26 -4.40 -7.02
C HIS A 65 6.93 -4.68 -5.68
N SER A 66 7.92 -3.86 -5.33
CA SER A 66 8.63 -3.92 -4.04
C SER A 66 8.36 -2.73 -3.12
N TYR A 67 7.53 -1.76 -3.53
CA TYR A 67 7.23 -0.60 -2.66
C TYR A 67 6.56 -0.99 -1.34
N CYS A 68 6.85 -0.24 -0.29
CA CYS A 68 6.16 -0.32 0.97
C CYS A 68 4.71 0.15 0.83
N VAL A 69 3.80 -0.53 1.51
CA VAL A 69 2.36 -0.24 1.49
C VAL A 69 1.90 0.20 2.87
N GLY A 70 0.84 0.99 2.95
CA GLY A 70 0.19 1.36 4.21
C GLY A 70 -0.22 0.12 5.02
N THR A 71 -0.05 0.18 6.34
CA THR A 71 -0.51 -0.90 7.24
C THR A 71 -2.03 -0.97 7.35
N ALA A 72 -2.74 0.07 6.92
CA ALA A 72 -4.20 0.14 6.85
C ALA A 72 -4.65 0.82 5.54
N ARG A 73 -5.84 0.44 5.05
CA ARG A 73 -6.48 1.05 3.86
C ARG A 73 -7.01 2.45 4.13
N PHE A 74 -7.43 2.73 5.36
CA PHE A 74 -7.89 4.05 5.76
C PHE A 74 -6.98 4.52 6.88
N LYS A 75 -6.27 5.61 6.63
CA LYS A 75 -5.45 6.31 7.60
C LYS A 75 -6.19 7.57 8.04
N THR A 76 -6.89 7.51 9.16
CA THR A 76 -7.54 8.70 9.72
C THR A 76 -6.67 9.32 10.80
N PRO A 77 -6.73 10.65 11.01
CA PRO A 77 -5.99 11.30 12.09
C PRO A 77 -6.26 10.69 13.48
N GLN A 78 -7.42 10.06 13.67
CA GLN A 78 -7.82 9.42 14.93
C GLN A 78 -7.15 8.07 15.19
N GLN A 79 -6.59 7.40 14.17
CA GLN A 79 -5.89 6.12 14.34
C GLN A 79 -4.48 6.27 14.94
N GLY A 80 -4.06 7.50 15.22
CA GLY A 80 -2.80 7.82 15.85
C GLY A 80 -1.59 7.77 14.90
N PRO A 81 -0.42 8.21 15.37
CA PRO A 81 0.81 8.34 14.58
C PRO A 81 1.45 7.00 14.15
N SER A 82 0.85 5.86 14.50
CA SER A 82 1.46 4.53 14.33
C SER A 82 1.16 3.84 13.00
N VAL A 83 0.43 4.48 12.07
CA VAL A 83 0.06 3.87 10.78
C VAL A 83 1.16 4.11 9.74
N GLY A 84 2.26 3.38 9.89
CA GLY A 84 3.41 3.44 8.99
C GLY A 84 3.16 2.76 7.63
N THR A 85 4.24 2.60 6.88
CA THR A 85 4.28 1.71 5.71
C THR A 85 5.21 0.55 5.99
N TRP A 86 5.00 -0.57 5.32
CA TRP A 86 5.75 -1.79 5.57
C TRP A 86 5.96 -2.59 4.28
N CYS A 87 6.93 -3.50 4.33
CA CYS A 87 7.17 -4.46 3.25
C CYS A 87 7.79 -5.75 3.79
N TYR A 88 7.76 -6.81 2.98
CA TYR A 88 8.51 -8.03 3.27
C TYR A 88 10.00 -7.87 2.95
N VAL A 89 10.85 -8.54 3.71
CA VAL A 89 12.31 -8.60 3.50
C VAL A 89 12.80 -10.04 3.74
N PRO A 90 14.01 -10.40 3.28
CA PRO A 90 14.61 -11.68 3.66
C PRO A 90 14.68 -11.84 5.19
N ALA A 91 14.43 -13.05 5.70
CA ALA A 91 14.52 -13.36 7.14
C ALA A 91 15.89 -13.06 7.77
N ALA A 92 16.95 -12.98 6.96
CA ALA A 92 18.30 -12.65 7.41
C ALA A 92 18.50 -11.15 7.72
N CYS A 93 17.50 -10.31 7.46
CA CYS A 93 17.58 -8.87 7.75
C CYS A 93 17.47 -8.58 9.25
N GLY A 94 18.49 -7.87 9.77
CA GLY A 94 18.54 -7.47 11.19
C GLY A 94 17.82 -6.15 11.49
N GLU A 95 17.81 -5.22 10.53
CA GLU A 95 17.17 -3.90 10.69
C GLU A 95 15.73 -3.95 10.18
N LEU A 96 14.79 -4.20 11.10
CA LEU A 96 13.36 -4.31 10.78
C LEU A 96 12.55 -3.06 11.15
N ASN A 97 13.16 -2.06 11.79
CA ASN A 97 12.51 -0.79 12.19
C ASN A 97 11.17 -0.98 12.95
N GLY A 98 11.10 -1.96 13.86
CA GLY A 98 9.86 -2.32 14.57
C GLY A 98 9.04 -3.42 13.90
N GLY A 99 9.48 -3.89 12.72
CA GLY A 99 9.00 -5.13 12.11
C GLY A 99 9.50 -6.38 12.83
N LYS A 100 9.07 -7.55 12.36
CA LYS A 100 9.37 -8.85 13.00
C LYS A 100 9.65 -9.95 11.99
N LEU A 101 10.33 -10.99 12.46
CA LEU A 101 10.49 -12.24 11.74
C LEU A 101 9.13 -12.94 11.63
N ILE A 102 8.79 -13.43 10.44
CA ILE A 102 7.56 -14.19 10.20
C ILE A 102 7.90 -15.68 10.23
N ASN A 103 8.87 -16.07 9.40
CA ASN A 103 9.37 -17.45 9.32
C ASN A 103 10.85 -17.47 8.95
N LYS A 104 11.40 -18.66 8.70
CA LYS A 104 12.82 -18.86 8.35
C LYS A 104 13.23 -18.23 7.00
N ARG A 105 12.29 -17.74 6.19
CA ARG A 105 12.55 -17.20 4.84
C ARG A 105 12.27 -15.71 4.74
N VAL A 106 11.21 -15.22 5.39
CA VAL A 106 10.79 -13.82 5.31
C VAL A 106 10.58 -13.20 6.69
N ALA A 107 10.90 -11.92 6.78
CA ALA A 107 10.50 -11.00 7.84
C ALA A 107 9.69 -9.85 7.20
N TYR A 108 9.10 -8.99 8.02
CA TYR A 108 8.66 -7.68 7.55
C TYR A 108 9.44 -6.59 8.26
N LYS A 109 9.63 -5.46 7.57
CA LYS A 109 10.19 -4.24 8.16
C LYS A 109 9.17 -3.11 8.03
N MET A 110 9.27 -2.14 8.94
CA MET A 110 8.63 -0.84 8.75
C MET A 110 9.52 0.04 7.89
N CYS A 111 8.92 0.75 6.95
CA CYS A 111 9.64 1.63 6.06
C CYS A 111 9.66 3.05 6.63
N GLN A 112 10.79 3.72 6.43
CA GLN A 112 10.97 5.09 6.89
C GLN A 112 10.32 6.05 5.90
N GLU A 113 9.61 7.06 6.42
CA GLU A 113 9.03 8.12 5.60
C GLU A 113 10.14 8.96 4.93
N GLY A 114 9.97 9.26 3.64
CA GLY A 114 10.93 10.04 2.85
C GLY A 114 12.13 9.21 2.36
N SER A 115 12.05 7.88 2.39
CA SER A 115 13.11 6.97 1.95
C SER A 115 13.10 6.68 0.44
N GLY A 116 12.03 7.05 -0.26
CA GLY A 116 11.77 6.69 -1.65
C GLY A 116 11.21 5.27 -1.83
N GLU A 117 11.08 4.49 -0.75
CA GLU A 117 10.67 3.07 -0.83
C GLU A 117 9.15 2.87 -0.76
N SER A 118 8.36 3.91 -0.48
CA SER A 118 6.91 3.81 -0.22
C SER A 118 6.05 4.17 -1.43
N LEU A 119 4.91 3.48 -1.61
CA LEU A 119 3.89 3.87 -2.60
C LEU A 119 3.39 5.30 -2.38
N GLY A 120 3.31 5.75 -1.12
CA GLY A 120 2.82 7.09 -0.79
C GLY A 120 3.74 8.23 -1.23
N GLU A 121 4.97 7.90 -1.65
CA GLU A 121 5.93 8.87 -2.16
C GLU A 121 5.87 8.99 -3.69
N LEU A 122 5.14 8.09 -4.38
CA LEU A 122 4.91 8.19 -5.81
C LEU A 122 3.90 9.30 -6.12
N PRO A 123 4.18 10.17 -7.10
CA PRO A 123 3.16 11.04 -7.69
C PRO A 123 1.99 10.22 -8.26
N PRO A 124 0.75 10.75 -8.29
CA PRO A 124 -0.41 9.99 -8.75
C PRO A 124 -0.26 9.39 -10.15
N ALA A 125 0.32 10.14 -11.10
CA ALA A 125 0.59 9.64 -12.45
C ALA A 125 1.46 8.37 -12.44
N GLU A 126 2.50 8.33 -11.61
CA GLU A 126 3.40 7.17 -11.48
C GLU A 126 2.71 6.01 -10.75
N LEU A 127 1.97 6.30 -9.68
CA LEU A 127 1.20 5.30 -8.95
C LEU A 127 0.18 4.60 -9.86
N PHE A 128 -0.54 5.37 -10.68
CA PHE A 128 -1.55 4.84 -11.59
C PHE A 128 -0.97 4.15 -12.82
N ALA A 129 0.21 4.59 -13.29
CA ALA A 129 0.96 3.85 -14.28
C ALA A 129 1.41 2.48 -13.74
N LEU A 130 1.86 2.42 -12.48
CA LEU A 130 2.16 1.17 -11.78
C LEU A 130 0.91 0.29 -11.67
N ALA A 131 -0.19 0.84 -11.19
CA ALA A 131 -1.45 0.11 -11.03
C ALA A 131 -1.93 -0.51 -12.35
N LYS A 132 -1.91 0.26 -13.44
CA LYS A 132 -2.25 -0.23 -14.78
C LYS A 132 -1.28 -1.32 -15.26
N LYS A 133 0.02 -1.16 -15.02
CA LYS A 133 1.05 -2.12 -15.45
C LYS A 133 0.86 -3.48 -14.76
N THR A 134 0.46 -3.48 -13.50
CA THR A 134 0.35 -4.70 -12.69
C THR A 134 -1.09 -5.17 -12.49
N ASP A 135 -2.06 -4.55 -13.16
CA ASP A 135 -3.50 -4.86 -13.04
C ASP A 135 -4.03 -4.72 -11.60
N MET A 136 -3.54 -3.72 -10.86
CA MET A 136 -4.05 -3.38 -9.53
C MET A 136 -5.24 -2.41 -9.62
N ASP A 137 -6.21 -2.58 -8.73
CA ASP A 137 -7.32 -1.65 -8.57
C ASP A 137 -6.83 -0.26 -8.11
N GLY A 138 -7.17 0.77 -8.88
CA GLY A 138 -6.73 2.15 -8.65
C GLY A 138 -7.22 2.72 -7.31
N GLN A 139 -8.41 2.32 -6.86
CA GLN A 139 -8.98 2.76 -5.59
C GLN A 139 -8.22 2.13 -4.42
N ILE A 140 -7.95 0.82 -4.48
CA ILE A 140 -7.23 0.11 -3.42
C ILE A 140 -5.77 0.58 -3.31
N ILE A 141 -5.05 0.71 -4.44
CA ILE A 141 -3.66 1.18 -4.39
C ILE A 141 -3.56 2.60 -3.85
N SER A 142 -4.53 3.48 -4.15
CA SER A 142 -4.58 4.84 -3.61
C SER A 142 -4.79 4.85 -2.10
N LEU A 143 -5.68 4.01 -1.58
CA LEU A 143 -5.93 3.84 -0.15
C LEU A 143 -4.73 3.29 0.62
N LEU A 144 -3.91 2.45 -0.03
CA LEU A 144 -2.68 1.92 0.57
C LEU A 144 -1.47 2.85 0.40
N ALA A 145 -1.51 3.76 -0.57
CA ALA A 145 -0.45 4.73 -0.83
C ALA A 145 -0.63 6.01 0.00
N TYR A 146 -1.81 6.61 -0.02
CA TYR A 146 -2.03 7.98 0.41
C TYR A 146 -2.86 8.07 1.68
N ASP A 147 -2.64 9.14 2.44
CA ASP A 147 -3.41 9.40 3.64
C ASP A 147 -4.83 9.88 3.29
N TRP A 148 -5.82 9.42 4.08
CA TRP A 148 -7.19 9.86 3.89
C TRP A 148 -7.38 11.27 4.45
N ALA A 149 -7.72 12.22 3.58
CA ALA A 149 -8.01 13.61 3.94
C ALA A 149 -9.47 14.01 3.67
N GLY A 150 -10.27 13.11 3.09
CA GLY A 150 -11.67 13.38 2.77
C GLY A 150 -12.58 13.40 4.00
N PRO A 151 -13.79 13.98 3.87
CA PRO A 151 -14.83 13.82 4.89
C PRO A 151 -15.24 12.35 5.01
N LYS A 152 -16.01 12.03 6.07
CA LYS A 152 -16.63 10.70 6.19
C LYS A 152 -17.53 10.43 4.97
N LYS A 153 -17.76 9.14 4.70
CA LYS A 153 -18.67 8.70 3.63
C LYS A 153 -20.00 9.47 3.67
N ASP A 154 -20.44 9.95 2.51
CA ASP A 154 -21.69 10.70 2.31
C ASP A 154 -21.76 12.05 3.07
N LYS A 155 -20.62 12.62 3.46
CA LYS A 155 -20.54 13.92 4.18
C LYS A 155 -19.84 15.03 3.42
N GLY A 156 -19.41 14.80 2.17
CA GLY A 156 -18.78 15.82 1.34
C GLY A 156 -17.80 15.23 0.33
N SER A 157 -17.03 16.11 -0.31
CA SER A 157 -15.90 15.75 -1.16
C SER A 157 -14.56 16.22 -0.57
N LEU A 158 -13.48 15.55 -0.94
CA LEU A 158 -12.12 16.02 -0.68
C LEU A 158 -11.93 17.45 -1.19
N LEU A 159 -12.47 17.81 -2.36
CA LEU A 159 -12.31 19.14 -2.96
C LEU A 159 -12.93 20.29 -2.14
N GLU A 160 -13.78 19.97 -1.17
CA GLU A 160 -14.42 20.94 -0.27
C GLU A 160 -13.65 21.10 1.06
N THR A 161 -12.59 20.31 1.23
CA THR A 161 -11.77 20.29 2.45
C THR A 161 -10.52 21.15 2.26
N THR A 162 -10.11 21.88 3.29
CA THR A 162 -8.82 22.60 3.28
C THR A 162 -7.68 21.66 3.66
N TYR A 163 -6.70 21.48 2.77
CA TYR A 163 -5.52 20.64 3.01
C TYR A 163 -4.27 21.22 2.31
N ASP A 164 -3.09 20.81 2.78
CA ASP A 164 -1.81 21.08 2.12
C ASP A 164 -1.38 19.87 1.28
N ALA A 165 -1.74 19.86 0.00
CA ALA A 165 -1.33 18.83 -0.96
C ALA A 165 0.00 19.17 -1.67
N SER A 166 0.74 20.19 -1.22
CA SER A 166 2.01 20.58 -1.87
C SER A 166 3.14 19.58 -1.62
N LYS A 167 3.05 18.83 -0.51
CA LYS A 167 4.11 17.93 -0.04
C LYS A 167 3.88 16.47 -0.41
N ARG A 168 2.62 16.02 -0.42
CA ARG A 168 2.24 14.62 -0.61
C ARG A 168 0.84 14.52 -1.19
N ALA A 169 0.59 13.42 -1.89
CA ALA A 169 -0.74 13.14 -2.41
C ALA A 169 -1.68 12.71 -1.27
N LEU A 170 -2.95 13.06 -1.41
CA LEU A 170 -4.01 12.75 -0.46
C LEU A 170 -5.17 12.09 -1.20
N VAL A 171 -5.86 11.17 -0.53
CA VAL A 171 -7.07 10.51 -1.06
C VAL A 171 -8.29 10.85 -0.20
N GLY A 172 -9.47 10.89 -0.81
CA GLY A 172 -10.70 11.20 -0.09
C GLY A 172 -11.96 10.94 -0.90
N ALA A 173 -13.11 11.25 -0.30
CA ALA A 173 -14.41 11.05 -0.92
C ALA A 173 -14.62 11.92 -2.16
N SER A 174 -15.33 11.37 -3.16
CA SER A 174 -15.88 12.10 -4.30
C SER A 174 -17.40 12.20 -4.20
N TRP A 175 -17.98 13.20 -4.84
CA TRP A 175 -19.43 13.26 -5.08
C TRP A 175 -19.92 12.24 -6.11
N LYS A 176 -18.99 11.67 -6.89
CA LYS A 176 -19.30 10.64 -7.86
C LYS A 176 -19.46 9.29 -7.15
N VAL A 177 -20.45 8.53 -7.59
CA VAL A 177 -20.71 7.18 -7.09
C VAL A 177 -19.49 6.30 -7.35
N ASP A 178 -19.07 5.55 -6.33
CA ASP A 178 -17.95 4.60 -6.40
C ASP A 178 -16.66 5.23 -6.97
N THR A 179 -16.35 6.43 -6.48
CA THR A 179 -15.19 7.20 -6.93
C THR A 179 -14.48 7.83 -5.73
N PHE A 180 -13.15 7.75 -5.73
CA PHE A 180 -12.31 8.56 -4.87
C PHE A 180 -11.73 9.76 -5.62
N THR A 181 -11.43 10.80 -4.88
CA THR A 181 -10.63 11.92 -5.36
C THR A 181 -9.23 11.79 -4.80
N VAL A 182 -8.22 11.87 -5.66
CA VAL A 182 -6.81 12.01 -5.29
C VAL A 182 -6.35 13.40 -5.70
N VAL A 183 -5.62 14.08 -4.81
CA VAL A 183 -5.09 15.43 -5.04
C VAL A 183 -3.61 15.47 -4.73
N TYR A 184 -2.85 16.13 -5.59
CA TYR A 184 -1.41 16.29 -5.41
C TYR A 184 -0.94 17.55 -6.14
N LYS A 185 -0.36 18.51 -5.40
CA LYS A 185 -0.03 19.84 -5.93
C LYS A 185 -1.27 20.48 -6.58
N ASP A 186 -1.21 20.76 -7.88
CA ASP A 186 -2.30 21.29 -8.70
C ASP A 186 -3.11 20.21 -9.43
N GLU A 187 -2.73 18.94 -9.30
CA GLU A 187 -3.41 17.81 -9.92
C GLU A 187 -4.63 17.35 -9.12
N VAL A 188 -5.71 17.05 -9.85
CA VAL A 188 -6.90 16.36 -9.32
C VAL A 188 -7.16 15.13 -10.18
N TRP A 189 -7.35 14.00 -9.50
CA TRP A 189 -7.61 12.70 -10.10
C TRP A 189 -8.91 12.14 -9.56
N GLU A 190 -9.72 11.59 -10.46
CA GLU A 190 -10.87 10.78 -10.12
C GLU A 190 -10.52 9.31 -10.31
N VAL A 191 -10.74 8.53 -9.26
CA VAL A 191 -10.30 7.13 -9.19
C VAL A 191 -11.53 6.25 -9.04
N ASN A 192 -11.90 5.57 -10.12
CA ASN A 192 -12.95 4.55 -10.15
C ASN A 192 -12.37 3.25 -10.76
N GLN A 193 -13.05 2.60 -11.72
CA GLN A 193 -12.50 1.53 -12.55
C GLN A 193 -11.22 1.91 -13.30
N GLY A 194 -10.96 3.21 -13.51
CA GLY A 194 -9.74 3.73 -14.11
C GLY A 194 -9.40 5.12 -13.56
N PRO A 195 -8.17 5.38 -13.10
CA PRO A 195 -7.76 6.72 -12.67
C PRO A 195 -7.73 7.69 -13.86
N VAL A 196 -8.41 8.82 -13.73
CA VAL A 196 -8.43 9.89 -14.74
C VAL A 196 -8.04 11.19 -14.07
N CYS A 197 -6.99 11.84 -14.59
CA CYS A 197 -6.65 13.18 -14.19
C CYS A 197 -7.65 14.18 -14.81
N THR A 198 -8.29 14.99 -13.98
CA THR A 198 -9.35 15.94 -14.38
C THR A 198 -8.89 17.41 -14.30
N GLN A 199 -7.81 17.71 -13.56
CA GLN A 199 -7.25 19.05 -13.42
C GLN A 199 -5.73 18.97 -13.20
N GLY A 200 -4.99 19.99 -13.65
CA GLY A 200 -3.54 20.12 -13.38
C GLY A 200 -2.65 19.09 -14.10
N CYS A 201 -3.24 18.29 -14.98
CA CYS A 201 -2.55 17.18 -15.62
C CYS A 201 -1.39 17.68 -16.48
N SER A 202 -0.17 17.25 -16.14
CA SER A 202 0.99 17.41 -17.00
C SER A 202 0.70 16.75 -18.35
N LYS A 203 0.71 17.54 -19.43
CA LYS A 203 0.50 17.06 -20.81
C LYS A 203 1.76 16.40 -21.36
#